data_AF-A0A9X9WRS9-F1
#
_entry.id   AF-A0A9X9WRS9-F1
#
_cell.length_a   1.000
_cell.length_b   1.000
_cell.length_c   1.000
_cell.angle_alpha   90.00
_cell.angle_beta   90.00
_cell.angle_gamma   90.00
#
_symmetry.space_group_name_H-M   'P 1'
#
loop_
_entity.id
_entity.type
_entity.pdbx_description
1 polymer ?
#
loop_
_entity_poly.entity_id
_entity_poly.type
_entity_poly.pdbx_seq_one_letter_code
_entity_poly.pdbx_strand_id
1 'polypeptide(L)'
;MPPETAETIRTALAPDFAALRAFMDRRIAELSAEVAASVQLLGMSEENLAARITEVQAQIARLIAIPASGARNSGLELEAVVQATETAAETILEAAEAIQSWLDDAPQDAASLAVLTERVNAIFQACSFQDLTGQRIRRAIRQLQQVETILDGLVPGLVPADAPRLEVHGAAPTIADPATAGPDLAQAEIDRLLNG
;
A
#
# COMPACT_ATOMS: atom_id res chain seq x y z
N MET A 1 -43.44 -71.00 -32.80
CA MET A 1 -42.11 -71.10 -33.45
C MET A 1 -41.43 -72.37 -32.96
N PRO A 2 -40.90 -73.24 -33.84
CA PRO A 2 -40.22 -74.47 -33.40
C PRO A 2 -38.91 -74.13 -32.67
N PRO A 3 -38.56 -74.86 -31.58
CA PRO A 3 -37.42 -74.54 -30.72
C PRO A 3 -36.07 -74.48 -31.45
N GLU A 4 -35.91 -75.26 -32.53
CA GLU A 4 -34.69 -75.26 -33.35
C GLU A 4 -34.42 -73.91 -34.03
N THR A 5 -35.46 -73.24 -34.54
CA THR A 5 -35.30 -71.95 -35.23
C THR A 5 -34.83 -70.82 -34.31
N ALA A 6 -35.21 -70.84 -33.03
CA ALA A 6 -34.76 -69.86 -32.05
C ALA A 6 -33.29 -70.09 -31.65
N GLU A 7 -32.85 -71.35 -31.57
CA GLU A 7 -31.47 -71.73 -31.28
C GLU A 7 -30.53 -71.34 -32.43
N THR A 8 -30.96 -71.55 -33.68
CA THR A 8 -30.19 -71.15 -34.86
C THR A 8 -30.00 -69.63 -34.93
N ILE A 9 -31.05 -68.85 -34.67
CA ILE A 9 -30.97 -67.37 -34.67
C ILE A 9 -30.06 -66.88 -33.53
N ARG A 10 -30.16 -67.47 -32.33
CA ARG A 10 -29.30 -67.13 -31.19
C ARG A 10 -27.83 -67.40 -31.50
N THR A 11 -27.54 -68.52 -32.15
CA THR A 11 -26.17 -68.93 -32.53
C THR A 11 -25.59 -68.00 -33.61
N ALA A 12 -26.43 -67.58 -34.56
CA ALA A 12 -26.02 -66.66 -35.63
C ALA A 12 -25.73 -65.23 -35.13
N LEU A 13 -26.50 -64.72 -34.15
CA LEU A 13 -26.34 -63.36 -33.61
C LEU A 13 -25.35 -63.24 -32.44
N ALA A 14 -25.02 -64.35 -31.78
CA ALA A 14 -24.04 -64.40 -30.69
C ALA A 14 -22.70 -63.68 -30.97
N PRO A 15 -22.04 -63.87 -32.14
CA PRO A 15 -20.77 -63.18 -32.42
C PRO A 15 -20.92 -61.66 -32.55
N ASP A 16 -22.01 -61.18 -33.15
CA ASP A 16 -22.28 -59.75 -33.32
C ASP A 16 -22.55 -59.07 -31.96
N PHE A 17 -23.31 -59.74 -31.08
CA PHE A 17 -23.52 -59.26 -29.72
C PHE A 17 -22.23 -59.27 -28.89
N ALA A 18 -21.36 -60.27 -29.08
CA ALA A 18 -20.05 -60.32 -28.43
C ALA A 18 -19.14 -59.18 -28.92
N ALA A 19 -19.14 -58.88 -30.22
CA ALA A 19 -18.40 -57.77 -30.80
C ALA A 19 -18.92 -56.41 -30.31
N LEU A 20 -20.25 -56.23 -30.24
CA LEU A 20 -20.86 -55.01 -29.69
C LEU A 20 -20.49 -54.82 -28.21
N ARG A 21 -20.51 -55.90 -27.42
CA ARG A 21 -20.11 -55.84 -26.01
C ARG A 21 -18.64 -55.46 -25.85
N ALA A 22 -17.74 -56.08 -26.62
CA ALA A 22 -16.32 -55.74 -26.60
C ALA A 22 -16.06 -54.28 -27.04
N PHE A 23 -16.81 -53.80 -28.04
CA PHE A 23 -16.75 -52.39 -28.45
C PHE A 23 -17.24 -51.45 -27.34
N MET A 24 -18.38 -51.76 -26.70
CA MET A 24 -18.91 -50.98 -25.59
C MET A 24 -17.95 -50.95 -24.40
N ASP A 25 -17.37 -52.09 -24.02
CA ASP A 25 -16.39 -52.18 -22.93
C ASP A 25 -15.15 -51.32 -23.23
N ARG A 26 -14.66 -51.36 -24.47
CA ARG A 26 -13.57 -50.49 -24.91
C ARG A 26 -13.95 -49.01 -24.84
N ARG A 27 -15.14 -48.64 -25.30
CA ARG A 27 -15.63 -47.25 -25.27
C ARG A 27 -15.84 -46.74 -23.85
N ILE A 28 -16.38 -47.56 -22.97
CA ILE A 28 -16.54 -47.24 -21.55
C ILE A 28 -15.17 -47.03 -20.90
N ALA A 29 -14.19 -47.87 -21.20
CA ALA A 29 -12.83 -47.70 -20.70
C ALA A 29 -12.17 -46.41 -21.21
N GLU A 30 -12.30 -46.12 -22.51
CA GLU A 30 -11.80 -44.87 -23.13
C GLU A 30 -12.45 -43.64 -22.48
N LEU A 31 -13.78 -43.60 -22.40
CA LEU A 31 -14.51 -42.49 -21.78
C LEU A 31 -14.19 -42.34 -20.28
N SER A 32 -14.05 -43.44 -19.55
CA SER A 32 -13.69 -43.41 -18.13
C SER A 32 -12.30 -42.80 -17.93
N ALA A 33 -11.34 -43.14 -18.79
CA ALA A 33 -10.01 -42.56 -18.76
C ALA A 33 -10.02 -41.06 -19.10
N GLU A 34 -10.80 -40.65 -20.10
CA GLU A 34 -10.94 -39.25 -20.51
C GLU A 34 -11.61 -38.38 -19.42
N VAL A 35 -12.66 -38.90 -18.79
CA VAL A 35 -13.33 -38.25 -17.66
C VAL A 35 -12.38 -38.13 -16.47
N ALA A 36 -11.64 -39.19 -16.13
CA ALA A 36 -10.66 -39.16 -15.04
C ALA A 36 -9.58 -38.10 -15.27
N ALA A 37 -9.05 -38.01 -16.48
CA ALA A 37 -8.07 -36.98 -16.86
C ALA A 37 -8.67 -35.56 -16.77
N SER A 38 -9.90 -35.38 -17.23
CA SER A 38 -10.60 -34.08 -17.18
C SER A 38 -10.84 -33.61 -15.74
N VAL A 39 -11.24 -34.52 -14.84
CA VAL A 39 -11.42 -34.22 -13.41
C VAL A 39 -10.09 -33.85 -12.75
N GLN A 40 -9.00 -34.53 -13.09
CA GLN A 40 -7.67 -34.19 -12.59
C GLN A 40 -7.23 -32.78 -13.01
N LEU A 41 -7.43 -32.41 -14.28
CA LEU A 41 -7.10 -31.07 -14.78
C LEU A 41 -7.94 -29.99 -14.09
N LEU A 42 -9.24 -30.25 -13.85
CA LEU A 42 -10.10 -29.36 -13.09
C LEU A 42 -9.61 -29.20 -11.66
N GLY A 43 -9.24 -30.28 -10.97
CA GLY A 43 -8.67 -30.23 -9.62
C GLY A 43 -7.39 -29.40 -9.55
N MET A 44 -6.47 -29.57 -10.50
CA MET A 44 -5.26 -28.73 -10.61
C MET A 44 -5.61 -27.25 -10.82
N SER A 45 -6.64 -26.95 -11.61
CA SER A 45 -7.09 -25.57 -11.82
C SER A 45 -7.72 -24.95 -10.57
N GLU A 46 -8.43 -25.74 -9.76
CA GLU A 46 -9.02 -25.33 -8.50
C GLU A 46 -7.94 -25.02 -7.46
N GLU A 47 -6.92 -25.89 -7.33
CA GLU A 47 -5.76 -25.65 -6.47
C GLU A 47 -5.02 -24.37 -6.85
N ASN A 48 -4.82 -24.14 -8.15
CA ASN A 48 -4.20 -22.92 -8.66
C ASN A 48 -5.03 -21.66 -8.35
N LEU A 49 -6.35 -21.75 -8.49
CA LEU A 49 -7.25 -20.64 -8.19
C LEU A 49 -7.26 -20.35 -6.68
N ALA A 50 -7.34 -21.38 -5.85
CA ALA A 50 -7.30 -21.26 -4.40
C ALA A 50 -5.98 -20.62 -3.92
N ALA A 51 -4.85 -21.01 -4.51
CA ALA A 51 -3.55 -20.40 -4.23
C ALA A 51 -3.53 -18.91 -4.59
N ARG A 52 -4.07 -18.53 -5.77
CA ARG A 52 -4.18 -17.12 -6.17
C ARG A 52 -5.10 -16.32 -5.25
N ILE A 53 -6.25 -16.87 -4.86
CA ILE A 53 -7.16 -16.22 -3.91
C ILE A 53 -6.46 -16.01 -2.56
N THR A 54 -5.70 -17.01 -2.08
CA THR A 54 -4.94 -16.89 -0.83
C THR A 54 -3.88 -15.80 -0.92
N GLU A 55 -3.15 -15.68 -2.03
CA GLU A 55 -2.18 -14.61 -2.24
C GLU A 55 -2.86 -13.23 -2.26
N VAL A 56 -3.99 -13.11 -2.97
CA VAL A 56 -4.79 -11.86 -3.00
C VAL A 56 -5.29 -11.52 -1.60
N GLN A 57 -5.79 -12.50 -0.84
CA GLN A 57 -6.22 -12.30 0.55
C GLN A 57 -5.06 -11.86 1.44
N ALA A 58 -3.86 -12.43 1.26
CA ALA A 58 -2.67 -12.01 1.99
C ALA A 58 -2.25 -10.57 1.63
N GLN A 59 -2.35 -10.20 0.36
CA GLN A 59 -2.09 -8.82 -0.11
C GLN A 59 -3.12 -7.82 0.43
N ILE A 60 -4.41 -8.16 0.42
CA ILE A 60 -5.48 -7.35 1.03
C ILE A 60 -5.25 -7.23 2.53
N ALA A 61 -4.89 -8.32 3.22
CA ALA A 61 -4.55 -8.29 4.63
C ALA A 61 -3.35 -7.38 4.89
N ARG A 62 -2.32 -7.38 4.02
CA ARG A 62 -1.20 -6.42 4.10
C ARG A 62 -1.68 -4.98 3.92
N LEU A 63 -2.59 -4.71 2.97
CA LEU A 63 -3.14 -3.36 2.76
C LEU A 63 -3.97 -2.87 3.97
N ILE A 64 -4.74 -3.76 4.61
CA ILE A 64 -5.50 -3.47 5.82
C ILE A 64 -4.59 -3.34 7.05
N ALA A 65 -3.48 -4.11 7.08
CA ALA A 65 -2.49 -4.11 8.15
C ALA A 65 -1.44 -3.01 8.01
N ILE A 66 -1.25 -2.39 6.81
CA ILE A 66 -0.69 -1.03 6.74
C ILE A 66 -1.51 -0.26 7.75
N PRO A 67 -0.86 0.26 8.82
CA PRO A 67 -1.59 0.59 10.02
C PRO A 67 -2.79 1.46 9.63
N ALA A 68 -3.99 1.09 10.05
CA ALA A 68 -5.17 1.93 9.83
C ALA A 68 -4.92 3.37 10.31
N SER A 69 -3.95 3.53 11.23
CA SER A 69 -3.20 4.76 11.49
C SER A 69 -2.45 5.26 10.25
N GLY A 70 -1.35 4.66 9.78
CA GLY A 70 -0.57 5.04 8.59
C GLY A 70 -1.32 5.75 7.45
N ALA A 71 -2.24 5.09 6.75
CA ALA A 71 -2.92 5.67 5.56
C ALA A 71 -4.01 6.71 5.90
N ARG A 72 -4.82 6.50 6.96
CA ARG A 72 -5.75 7.57 7.44
C ARG A 72 -4.97 8.76 8.02
N ASN A 73 -3.81 8.48 8.61
CA ASN A 73 -2.91 9.46 9.16
C ASN A 73 -2.21 10.22 8.03
N SER A 74 -1.91 9.64 6.86
CA SER A 74 -1.30 10.42 5.77
C SER A 74 -2.18 11.63 5.36
N GLY A 75 -3.51 11.47 5.32
CA GLY A 75 -4.43 12.59 5.08
C GLY A 75 -4.40 13.64 6.21
N LEU A 76 -4.49 13.20 7.46
CA LEU A 76 -4.43 14.09 8.64
C LEU A 76 -3.06 14.76 8.81
N GLU A 77 -1.97 14.07 8.46
CA GLU A 77 -0.60 14.56 8.46
C GLU A 77 -0.46 15.65 7.39
N LEU A 78 -1.03 15.45 6.20
CA LEU A 78 -1.04 16.47 5.15
C LEU A 78 -1.88 17.68 5.54
N GLU A 79 -3.02 17.50 6.21
CA GLU A 79 -3.83 18.61 6.72
C GLU A 79 -3.10 19.39 7.83
N ALA A 80 -2.48 18.68 8.78
CA ALA A 80 -1.65 19.29 9.83
C ALA A 80 -0.42 20.01 9.25
N VAL A 81 0.14 19.50 8.15
CA VAL A 81 1.20 20.15 7.38
C VAL A 81 0.70 21.45 6.79
N VAL A 82 -0.46 21.46 6.11
CA VAL A 82 -1.03 22.67 5.49
C VAL A 82 -1.21 23.74 6.57
N GLN A 83 -1.84 23.38 7.69
CA GLN A 83 -2.03 24.28 8.82
C GLN A 83 -0.69 24.83 9.35
N ALA A 84 0.32 23.97 9.53
CA ALA A 84 1.64 24.39 10.00
C ALA A 84 2.35 25.32 9.00
N THR A 85 2.21 25.06 7.69
CA THR A 85 2.77 25.95 6.66
C THR A 85 2.08 27.31 6.62
N GLU A 86 0.76 27.36 6.81
CA GLU A 86 0.01 28.62 6.87
C GLU A 86 0.42 29.45 8.08
N THR A 87 0.47 28.83 9.27
CA THR A 87 0.92 29.51 10.50
C THR A 87 2.36 30.00 10.40
N ALA A 88 3.27 29.20 9.81
CA ALA A 88 4.66 29.63 9.61
C ALA A 88 4.75 30.81 8.64
N ALA A 89 3.98 30.79 7.54
CA ALA A 89 3.95 31.88 6.57
C ALA A 89 3.40 33.18 7.19
N GLU A 90 2.31 33.08 7.97
CA GLU A 90 1.74 34.22 8.70
C GLU A 90 2.75 34.81 9.69
N THR A 91 3.40 33.97 10.50
CA THR A 91 4.43 34.41 11.47
C THR A 91 5.61 35.10 10.78
N ILE A 92 6.07 34.58 9.63
CA ILE A 92 7.16 35.18 8.86
C ILE A 92 6.74 36.55 8.31
N LEU A 93 5.52 36.66 7.78
CA LEU A 93 5.00 37.91 7.22
C LEU A 93 4.83 38.97 8.31
N GLU A 94 4.20 38.62 9.44
CA GLU A 94 4.04 39.54 10.58
C GLU A 94 5.39 40.02 11.12
N ALA A 95 6.37 39.13 11.24
CA ALA A 95 7.72 39.51 11.67
C ALA A 95 8.39 40.44 10.66
N ALA A 96 8.25 40.18 9.35
CA ALA A 96 8.79 41.04 8.31
C ALA A 96 8.12 42.43 8.29
N GLU A 97 6.80 42.51 8.44
CA GLU A 97 6.06 43.77 8.54
C GLU A 97 6.47 44.57 9.78
N ALA A 98 6.66 43.90 10.92
CA ALA A 98 7.15 44.54 12.14
C ALA A 98 8.59 45.09 11.98
N ILE A 99 9.45 44.37 11.25
CA ILE A 99 10.80 44.84 10.90
C ILE A 99 10.74 46.06 9.99
N GLN A 100 9.85 46.07 9.00
CA GLN A 100 9.66 47.21 8.09
C GLN A 100 9.18 48.45 8.86
N SER A 101 8.15 48.30 9.71
CA SER A 101 7.68 49.39 10.58
C SER A 101 8.79 49.92 11.50
N TRP A 102 9.64 49.04 12.01
CA TRP A 102 10.79 49.44 12.82
C TRP A 102 11.81 50.27 12.02
N LEU A 103 12.09 49.87 10.77
CA LEU A 103 13.01 50.62 9.89
C LEU A 103 12.50 52.03 9.58
N ASP A 104 11.19 52.19 9.45
CA ASP A 104 10.57 53.45 9.03
C ASP A 104 10.37 54.43 10.21
N ASP A 105 9.92 53.95 11.37
CA ASP A 105 9.40 54.82 12.44
C ASP A 105 10.06 54.65 13.82
N ALA A 106 10.89 53.62 14.05
CA ALA A 106 11.42 53.34 15.38
C ALA A 106 12.71 54.12 15.71
N PRO A 107 12.88 54.58 16.96
CA PRO A 107 14.15 55.11 17.44
C PRO A 107 15.24 54.03 17.34
N GLN A 108 16.40 54.36 16.79
CA GLN A 108 17.54 53.42 16.62
C GLN A 108 18.33 53.26 17.94
N ASP A 109 17.63 53.00 19.05
CA ASP A 109 18.22 52.79 20.37
C ASP A 109 18.39 51.30 20.72
N ALA A 110 19.10 51.02 21.82
CA ALA A 110 19.42 49.65 22.22
C ALA A 110 18.17 48.81 22.52
N ALA A 111 17.10 49.43 23.03
CA ALA A 111 15.83 48.77 23.31
C ALA A 111 15.12 48.35 22.02
N SER A 112 15.14 49.22 21.01
CA SER A 112 14.53 48.95 19.70
C SER A 112 15.32 47.92 18.90
N LEU A 113 16.65 47.86 19.04
CA LEU A 113 17.49 46.79 18.47
C LEU A 113 17.17 45.40 19.07
N ALA A 114 16.80 45.33 20.36
CA ALA A 114 16.39 44.08 20.97
C ALA A 114 15.07 43.56 20.37
N VAL A 115 14.12 44.45 20.07
CA VAL A 115 12.87 44.10 19.38
C VAL A 115 13.13 43.57 17.97
N LEU A 116 14.02 44.21 17.21
CA LEU A 116 14.44 43.73 15.89
C LEU A 116 15.02 42.31 15.95
N THR A 117 15.91 42.07 16.92
CA THR A 117 16.53 40.76 17.14
C THR A 117 15.48 39.69 17.42
N GLU A 118 14.45 40.02 18.20
CA GLU A 118 13.35 39.10 18.48
C GLU A 118 12.53 38.76 17.23
N ARG A 119 12.25 39.74 16.37
CA ARG A 119 11.54 39.49 15.10
C ARG A 119 12.35 38.62 14.14
N VAL A 120 13.66 38.83 14.06
CA VAL A 120 14.56 37.98 13.27
C VAL A 120 14.60 36.54 13.82
N ASN A 121 14.64 36.38 15.15
CA ASN A 121 14.56 35.07 15.80
C ASN A 121 13.22 34.36 15.51
N ALA A 122 12.10 35.07 15.52
CA ALA A 122 10.79 34.52 15.18
C ALA A 122 10.76 33.97 13.74
N ILE A 123 11.38 34.66 12.78
CA ILE A 123 11.54 34.17 11.40
C ILE A 123 12.36 32.88 11.38
N PHE A 124 13.51 32.83 12.06
CA PHE A 124 14.33 31.62 12.11
C PHE A 124 13.60 30.42 12.73
N GLN A 125 12.83 30.65 13.80
CA GLN A 125 12.02 29.61 14.42
C GLN A 125 10.92 29.12 13.46
N ALA A 126 10.17 30.02 12.83
CA ALA A 126 9.11 29.66 11.87
C ALA A 126 9.67 28.84 10.69
N CYS A 127 10.79 29.26 10.12
CA CYS A 127 11.48 28.52 9.05
C CYS A 127 11.96 27.12 9.52
N SER A 128 12.46 27.00 10.75
CA SER A 128 12.89 25.71 11.31
C SER A 128 11.71 24.74 11.49
N PHE A 129 10.55 25.23 11.94
CA PHE A 129 9.32 24.43 12.04
C PHE A 129 8.73 24.07 10.65
N GLN A 130 8.95 24.91 9.64
CA GLN A 130 8.58 24.57 8.26
C GLN A 130 9.42 23.39 7.72
N ASP A 131 10.70 23.26 8.07
CA ASP A 131 11.50 22.09 7.64
C ASP A 131 10.95 20.78 8.21
N LEU A 132 10.53 20.79 9.48
CA LEU A 132 9.84 19.65 10.11
C LEU A 132 8.56 19.29 9.34
N THR A 133 7.83 20.30 8.88
CA THR A 133 6.62 20.14 8.06
C THR A 133 6.96 19.48 6.70
N GLY A 134 8.08 19.87 6.08
CA GLY A 134 8.60 19.21 4.87
C GLY A 134 8.95 17.73 5.07
N GLN A 135 9.45 17.35 6.24
CA GLN A 135 9.72 15.94 6.57
C GLN A 135 8.43 15.13 6.73
N ARG A 136 7.39 15.71 7.34
CA ARG A 136 6.07 15.08 7.48
C ARG A 136 5.42 14.83 6.11
N ILE A 137 5.49 15.80 5.19
CA ILE A 137 5.06 15.61 3.79
C ILE A 137 5.77 14.42 3.15
N ARG A 138 7.11 14.39 3.25
CA ARG A 138 7.93 13.30 2.69
C ARG A 138 7.49 11.93 3.22
N ARG A 139 7.18 11.83 4.50
CA ARG A 139 6.70 10.59 5.13
C ARG A 139 5.31 10.19 4.63
N ALA A 140 4.36 11.13 4.55
CA ALA A 140 3.02 10.87 4.03
C ALA A 140 3.07 10.39 2.57
N ILE A 141 3.89 11.02 1.72
CA ILE A 141 4.07 10.62 0.32
C ILE A 141 4.65 9.21 0.20
N ARG A 142 5.68 8.85 1.00
CA ARG A 142 6.22 7.48 1.02
C ARG A 142 5.17 6.44 1.40
N GLN A 143 4.30 6.75 2.37
CA GLN A 143 3.21 5.85 2.77
C GLN A 143 2.20 5.64 1.63
N LEU A 144 1.84 6.71 0.90
CA LEU A 144 0.95 6.62 -0.25
C LEU A 144 1.57 5.81 -1.40
N GLN A 145 2.86 6.00 -1.70
CA GLN A 145 3.58 5.21 -2.71
C GLN A 145 3.66 3.72 -2.37
N GLN A 146 3.74 3.38 -1.07
CA GLN A 146 3.70 1.99 -0.62
C GLN A 146 2.31 1.36 -0.88
N VAL A 147 1.24 2.12 -0.66
CA VAL A 147 -0.13 1.69 -0.99
C VAL A 147 -0.27 1.46 -2.49
N GLU A 148 0.21 2.38 -3.32
CA GLU A 148 0.20 2.22 -4.79
C GLU A 148 0.94 0.96 -5.24
N THR A 149 2.12 0.68 -4.68
CA THR A 149 2.91 -0.53 -5.01
C THR A 149 2.14 -1.82 -4.69
N ILE A 150 1.43 -1.85 -3.57
CA ILE A 150 0.62 -3.02 -3.19
C ILE A 150 -0.58 -3.18 -4.12
N LEU A 151 -1.23 -2.07 -4.50
CA LEU A 151 -2.37 -2.08 -5.42
C LEU A 151 -2.00 -2.54 -6.84
N ASP A 152 -0.83 -2.12 -7.35
CA ASP A 152 -0.35 -2.57 -8.66
C ASP A 152 0.03 -4.07 -8.66
N GLY A 153 0.52 -4.59 -7.53
CA GLY A 153 0.73 -6.03 -7.33
C GLY A 153 -0.57 -6.85 -7.30
N LEU A 154 -1.68 -6.25 -6.84
CA LEU A 154 -3.01 -6.86 -6.79
C LEU A 154 -3.71 -6.86 -8.15
N VAL A 155 -3.68 -5.72 -8.84
CA VAL A 155 -4.32 -5.52 -10.15
C VAL A 155 -3.31 -4.83 -11.07
N PRO A 156 -2.55 -5.61 -11.86
CA PRO A 156 -1.55 -5.06 -12.77
C PRO A 156 -2.19 -4.07 -13.75
N GLY A 157 -1.68 -2.83 -13.76
CA GLY A 157 -2.19 -1.77 -14.63
C GLY A 157 -3.39 -0.99 -14.07
N LEU A 158 -3.73 -1.19 -12.79
CA LEU A 158 -4.71 -0.34 -12.10
C LEU A 158 -4.19 1.09 -11.94
N VAL A 159 -2.89 1.26 -11.69
CA VAL A 159 -2.23 2.55 -11.67
C VAL A 159 -1.72 2.85 -13.09
N PRO A 160 -2.16 3.94 -13.73
CA PRO A 160 -1.65 4.32 -15.05
C PRO A 160 -0.12 4.45 -15.02
N ALA A 161 0.58 3.88 -16.00
CA ALA A 161 2.05 4.00 -16.09
C ALA A 161 2.52 5.46 -16.15
N ASP A 162 1.67 6.34 -16.68
CA ASP A 162 1.92 7.79 -16.82
C ASP A 162 1.42 8.60 -15.63
N ALA A 163 0.99 7.94 -14.54
CA ALA A 163 0.60 8.66 -13.33
C ALA A 163 1.81 9.44 -12.78
N PRO A 164 1.65 10.73 -12.47
CA PRO A 164 2.74 11.56 -12.01
C PRO A 164 3.27 11.03 -10.68
N ARG A 165 4.49 10.47 -10.69
CA ARG A 165 5.20 10.14 -9.46
C ARG A 165 5.75 11.43 -8.86
N LEU A 166 5.28 11.76 -7.66
CA LEU A 166 5.84 12.84 -6.86
C LEU A 166 7.24 12.43 -6.37
N GLU A 167 8.28 12.96 -7.00
CA GLU A 167 9.64 12.94 -6.44
C GLU A 167 9.77 14.06 -5.42
N VAL A 168 9.91 13.70 -4.15
CA VAL A 168 10.06 14.68 -3.07
C VAL A 168 11.53 14.89 -2.79
N HIS A 169 12.11 15.94 -3.37
CA HIS A 169 13.49 16.34 -3.09
C HIS A 169 13.56 17.15 -1.78
N GLY A 170 14.51 16.82 -0.90
CA GLY A 170 14.72 17.52 0.37
C GLY A 170 15.92 16.97 1.14
N ALA A 171 16.41 17.74 2.13
CA ALA A 171 17.50 17.33 3.01
C ALA A 171 17.17 16.03 3.78
N ALA A 172 18.22 15.30 4.17
CA ALA A 172 18.12 14.06 4.94
C ALA A 172 17.19 14.27 6.17
N PRO A 173 16.31 13.32 6.48
CA PRO A 173 15.39 13.46 7.60
C PRO A 173 16.17 13.66 8.90
N THR A 174 15.89 14.74 9.62
CA THR A 174 16.42 14.97 10.98
C THR A 174 15.62 14.21 12.03
N ILE A 175 14.45 13.69 11.69
CA ILE A 175 13.67 12.79 12.55
C ILE A 175 13.78 11.36 12.02
N ALA A 176 14.09 10.41 12.92
CA ALA A 176 14.14 8.99 12.61
C ALA A 176 12.81 8.49 12.03
N ASP A 177 12.88 7.57 11.07
CA ASP A 177 11.70 6.88 10.55
C ASP A 177 11.01 6.16 11.72
N PRO A 178 9.67 6.06 11.81
CA PRO A 178 8.98 5.41 12.93
C PRO A 178 9.37 3.95 13.10
N ALA A 179 9.80 3.32 12.02
CA ALA A 179 10.32 1.95 12.01
C ALA A 179 11.72 1.83 12.64
N THR A 180 12.47 2.94 12.73
CA THR A 180 13.79 3.05 13.35
C THR A 180 13.80 3.95 14.59
N ALA A 181 12.68 4.58 14.93
CA ALA A 181 12.50 5.32 16.15
C ALA A 181 12.56 4.34 17.34
N GLY A 182 13.66 4.42 18.10
CA GLY A 182 13.73 3.83 19.42
C GLY A 182 12.60 4.39 20.32
N PRO A 183 12.35 3.77 21.49
CA PRO A 183 11.35 4.29 22.42
C PRO A 183 11.61 5.79 22.65
N ASP A 184 10.58 6.59 22.43
CA ASP A 184 10.63 8.04 22.63
C ASP A 184 11.12 8.29 24.05
N LEU A 185 12.27 8.97 24.19
CA LEU A 185 12.87 9.18 25.49
C LEU A 185 11.90 10.08 26.27
N ALA A 186 11.32 9.54 27.34
CA ALA A 186 10.48 10.33 28.22
C ALA A 186 11.28 11.57 28.68
N GLN A 187 10.61 12.70 28.87
CA GLN A 187 11.26 13.96 29.30
C GLN A 187 12.19 13.76 30.52
N ALA A 188 11.80 12.89 31.45
CA ALA A 188 12.59 12.54 32.63
C ALA A 188 13.94 11.83 32.35
N GLU A 189 14.10 11.27 31.14
CA GLU A 189 15.33 10.60 30.68
C GLU A 189 16.22 11.57 29.91
N ILE A 190 15.63 12.50 29.15
CA ILE A 190 16.33 13.66 28.56
C ILE A 190 16.95 14.52 29.66
N ASP A 191 16.18 14.83 30.71
CA ASP A 191 16.64 15.63 31.84
C ASP A 191 17.77 14.96 32.61
N ARG A 192 17.82 13.62 32.64
CA ARG A 192 18.91 12.84 33.23
C ARG A 192 20.17 12.85 32.39
N LEU A 193 20.04 12.88 31.07
CA LEU A 193 21.15 12.87 30.11
C LEU A 193 21.86 14.23 30.01
N LEU A 194 21.11 15.33 30.18
CA LEU A 194 21.65 16.69 30.10
C LEU A 194 22.23 17.20 31.42
N ASN A 195 21.84 16.60 32.56
CA ASN A 195 22.29 16.99 33.89
C ASN A 195 23.26 15.96 34.53
N GLY A 196 23.89 15.12 33.70
CA GLY A 196 24.93 14.15 34.09
C GLY A 196 26.34 14.73 34.03
#